data_AF-A0A7V2W907-F1
#
_entry.id   AF-A0A7V2W907-F1
#
_cell.length_a   1.000
_cell.length_b   1.000
_cell.length_c   1.000
_cell.angle_alpha   90.00
_cell.angle_beta   90.00
_cell.angle_gamma   90.00
#
_symmetry.space_group_name_H-M   'P 1'
#
loop_
_entity.id
_entity.type
_entity.pdbx_description
1 polymer ?
#
loop_
_entity_poly.entity_id
_entity_poly.type
_entity_poly.pdbx_seq_one_letter_code
_entity_poly.pdbx_strand_id
1 'polypeptide(L)'
;MNTPVTRPLFGEGQILQAAQLESLAAIPRGRSERHNHLLHRWGIVTGLTLSTEETEDSFGNIYSRVFLEPGLAVDGYGREILVTERSELSASRFRLSIGNTIEAGTPYPVFVVSQYRPVASSTGSLDPCSGGGADRSVEEGFELRFGRPGDETQEQVAPPLSSAPSEAEGSSDWMVLVGFVTWSNDAQNFAGIDAGLAGRHRPFVGINAAAVAGDDTLVQLQPKGALLPGDTVLQVRQTDGGPELCFGTFKGTGRPIEALLKVNAKGDVTAKGALTGRRTGNSIQVESGIASHGVILPLPQGVTEQQVIDGEATVHVQVSPLTEPAHSPDPSGDFAALVQECRVDAERRVHCRIAWASLPLSAGAGGTIGDVLVSGAGAVRYLVAVATSEGGD
;
A
#
# COMPACT_ATOMS: atom_id res chain seq x y z
N MET A 1 27.52 -12.72 26.19
CA MET A 1 28.12 -11.46 26.68
C MET A 1 28.38 -10.61 25.44
N ASN A 2 27.82 -9.41 25.33
CA ASN A 2 28.00 -8.56 24.14
C ASN A 2 29.30 -7.76 24.30
N THR A 3 30.29 -8.00 23.46
CA THR A 3 31.53 -7.21 23.48
C THR A 3 31.24 -5.83 22.90
N PRO A 4 31.45 -4.73 23.64
CA PRO A 4 31.16 -3.39 23.15
C PRO A 4 32.10 -3.00 22.01
N VAL A 5 31.57 -2.36 20.96
CA VAL A 5 32.38 -1.79 19.88
C VAL A 5 33.19 -0.61 20.44
N THR A 6 34.52 -0.75 20.48
CA THR A 6 35.43 0.30 21.00
C THR A 6 35.97 1.14 19.85
N ARG A 7 35.83 2.46 19.94
CA ARG A 7 36.36 3.40 18.94
C ARG A 7 37.75 3.88 19.36
N PRO A 8 38.75 3.88 18.47
CA PRO A 8 40.08 4.39 18.79
C PRO A 8 40.04 5.91 19.02
N LEU A 9 40.85 6.37 19.97
CA LEU A 9 41.13 7.78 20.23
C LEU A 9 42.62 8.05 19.99
N PHE A 10 42.93 9.23 19.45
CA PHE A 10 44.28 9.63 19.09
C PHE A 10 44.67 10.87 19.88
N GLY A 11 45.76 10.77 20.64
CA GLY A 11 46.40 11.87 21.36
C GLY A 11 47.62 12.42 20.62
N GLU A 12 48.01 13.65 20.94
CA GLU A 12 49.24 14.24 20.42
C GLU A 12 50.46 13.42 20.87
N GLY A 13 51.38 13.14 19.95
CA GLY A 13 52.59 12.34 20.20
C GLY A 13 52.35 10.84 20.36
N GLN A 14 51.11 10.34 20.19
CA GLN A 14 50.81 8.92 20.28
C GLN A 14 51.38 8.13 19.10
N ILE A 15 51.97 6.97 19.39
CA ILE A 15 52.36 5.98 18.38
C ILE A 15 51.11 5.22 17.91
N LEU A 16 50.86 5.23 16.60
CA LEU A 16 49.74 4.52 15.98
C LEU A 16 49.99 3.01 15.99
N GLN A 17 49.05 2.27 16.56
CA GLN A 17 49.07 0.80 16.57
C GLN A 17 48.26 0.23 15.40
N ALA A 18 48.68 -0.90 14.85
CA ALA A 18 47.97 -1.61 13.78
C ALA A 18 46.50 -1.90 14.14
N ALA A 19 46.25 -2.38 15.36
CA ALA A 19 44.89 -2.65 15.84
C ALA A 19 43.98 -1.40 15.84
N GLN A 20 44.55 -0.20 16.02
CA GLN A 20 43.79 1.04 15.93
C GLN A 20 43.40 1.36 14.49
N LEU A 21 44.29 1.09 13.52
CA LEU A 21 44.03 1.27 12.10
C LEU A 21 43.02 0.22 11.58
N GLU A 22 43.12 -1.02 12.03
CA GLU A 22 42.13 -2.07 11.73
C GLU A 22 40.74 -1.70 12.27
N SER A 23 40.67 -1.20 13.51
CA SER A 23 39.42 -0.71 14.10
C SER A 23 38.83 0.46 13.30
N LEU A 24 39.67 1.36 12.77
CA LEU A 24 39.21 2.46 11.91
C LEU A 24 38.54 1.98 10.62
N ALA A 25 38.98 0.85 10.05
CA ALA A 25 38.38 0.26 8.85
C ALA A 25 37.14 -0.60 9.17
N ALA A 26 37.21 -1.42 10.22
CA ALA A 26 36.15 -2.35 10.58
C ALA A 26 34.88 -1.67 11.11
N ILE A 27 35.01 -0.56 11.85
CA ILE A 27 33.86 0.12 12.45
C ILE A 27 32.89 0.69 11.41
N PRO A 28 33.31 1.48 10.40
CA PRO A 28 32.41 1.99 9.36
C PRO A 28 31.73 0.88 8.59
N ARG A 29 32.48 -0.14 8.19
CA ARG A 29 31.94 -1.31 7.48
C ARG A 29 30.86 -2.02 8.30
N GLY A 30 31.18 -2.39 9.53
CA GLY A 30 30.20 -3.05 10.41
C GLY A 30 29.00 -2.16 10.74
N ARG A 31 29.14 -0.83 10.69
CA ARG A 31 28.00 0.10 10.78
C ARG A 31 27.12 0.05 9.53
N SER A 32 27.69 0.02 8.32
CA SER A 32 26.92 -0.09 7.07
C SER A 32 26.17 -1.42 7.00
N GLU A 33 26.86 -2.53 7.30
CA GLU A 33 26.26 -3.87 7.33
C GLU A 33 25.07 -3.91 8.28
N ARG A 34 25.21 -3.40 9.51
CA ARG A 34 24.08 -3.31 10.45
C ARG A 34 22.97 -2.40 9.98
N HIS A 35 23.29 -1.27 9.36
CA HIS A 35 22.27 -0.37 8.82
C HIS A 35 21.43 -1.08 7.76
N ASN A 36 22.09 -1.66 6.77
CA ASN A 36 21.49 -2.40 5.68
C ASN A 36 20.72 -3.63 6.18
N HIS A 37 21.27 -4.37 7.13
CA HIS A 37 20.64 -5.57 7.66
C HIS A 37 19.45 -5.27 8.60
N LEU A 38 19.53 -4.20 9.42
CA LEU A 38 18.48 -3.88 10.40
C LEU A 38 17.38 -2.98 9.85
N LEU A 39 17.71 -2.04 8.96
CA LEU A 39 16.75 -1.06 8.44
C LEU A 39 16.26 -1.37 7.04
N HIS A 40 16.84 -2.35 6.37
CA HIS A 40 16.47 -2.69 5.00
C HIS A 40 16.26 -4.18 4.79
N ARG A 41 15.49 -4.50 3.76
CA ARG A 41 15.54 -5.82 3.14
C ARG A 41 16.68 -5.79 2.13
N TRP A 42 17.41 -6.90 2.05
CA TRP A 42 18.38 -7.16 0.99
C TRP A 42 17.74 -7.11 -0.41
N GLY A 43 18.56 -6.91 -1.42
CA GLY A 43 18.14 -6.83 -2.82
C GLY A 43 18.95 -5.80 -3.61
N ILE A 44 18.46 -5.48 -4.80
CA ILE A 44 19.04 -4.46 -5.67
C ILE A 44 18.61 -3.09 -5.19
N VAL A 45 19.58 -2.22 -4.93
CA VAL A 45 19.34 -0.81 -4.62
C VAL A 45 19.04 -0.07 -5.93
N THR A 46 19.90 -0.25 -6.93
CA THR A 46 19.78 0.39 -8.23
C THR A 46 20.68 -0.30 -9.27
N GLY A 47 20.42 -0.08 -10.55
CA GLY A 47 21.23 -0.62 -11.65
C GLY A 47 21.14 -2.14 -11.71
N LEU A 48 22.26 -2.82 -11.95
CA LEU A 48 22.38 -4.29 -12.00
C LEU A 48 21.36 -4.93 -12.95
N THR A 49 21.21 -4.33 -14.13
CA THR A 49 20.40 -4.85 -15.24
C THR A 49 21.30 -5.58 -16.22
N LEU A 50 20.75 -6.56 -16.93
CA LEU A 50 21.44 -7.15 -18.06
C LEU A 50 21.17 -6.35 -19.34
N SER A 51 22.19 -6.19 -20.16
CA SER A 51 22.10 -5.62 -21.51
C SER A 51 22.72 -6.57 -22.53
N THR A 52 22.37 -6.39 -23.81
CA THR A 52 22.84 -7.25 -24.91
C THR A 52 23.40 -6.44 -26.06
N GLU A 53 24.43 -6.96 -26.69
CA GLU A 53 24.91 -6.50 -28.00
C GLU A 53 24.90 -7.68 -28.97
N GLU A 54 24.17 -7.55 -30.07
CA GLU A 54 24.15 -8.58 -31.10
C GLU A 54 25.50 -8.64 -31.81
N THR A 55 25.90 -9.86 -32.13
CA THR A 55 27.14 -10.15 -32.82
C THR A 55 27.01 -11.47 -33.59
N GLU A 56 28.03 -11.81 -34.35
CA GLU A 56 28.02 -12.95 -35.26
C GLU A 56 29.34 -13.72 -35.09
N ASP A 57 29.26 -15.04 -35.04
CA ASP A 57 30.45 -15.88 -35.01
C ASP A 57 31.10 -16.00 -36.40
N SER A 58 32.25 -16.67 -36.48
CA SER A 58 32.94 -16.88 -37.77
C SER A 58 32.20 -17.77 -38.77
N PHE A 59 31.10 -18.42 -38.37
CA PHE A 59 30.27 -19.29 -39.19
C PHE A 59 28.95 -18.65 -39.61
N GLY A 60 28.71 -17.42 -39.18
CA GLY A 60 27.52 -16.64 -39.50
C GLY A 60 26.33 -16.84 -38.55
N ASN A 61 26.55 -17.47 -37.40
CA ASN A 61 25.51 -17.63 -36.40
C ASN A 61 25.42 -16.38 -35.52
N ILE A 62 24.21 -15.83 -35.43
CA ILE A 62 23.94 -14.65 -34.60
C ILE A 62 23.84 -15.07 -33.13
N TYR A 63 24.50 -14.31 -32.26
CA TYR A 63 24.40 -14.44 -30.81
C TYR A 63 24.47 -13.09 -30.11
N SER A 64 24.13 -13.06 -28.83
CA SER A 64 24.17 -11.86 -28.00
C SER A 64 25.36 -11.91 -27.04
N ARG A 65 26.21 -10.88 -27.03
CA ARG A 65 27.10 -10.61 -25.90
C ARG A 65 26.27 -10.01 -24.79
N VAL A 66 26.29 -10.62 -23.61
CA VAL A 66 25.48 -10.19 -22.47
C VAL A 66 26.37 -9.51 -21.44
N PHE A 67 25.91 -8.39 -20.93
CA PHE A 67 26.64 -7.59 -19.95
C PHE A 67 25.79 -7.34 -18.71
N LEU A 68 26.43 -7.35 -17.55
CA LEU A 68 25.90 -6.76 -16.32
C LEU A 68 26.24 -5.28 -16.30
N GLU A 69 25.22 -4.43 -16.19
CA GLU A 69 25.40 -2.99 -16.02
C GLU A 69 25.78 -2.62 -14.57
N PRO A 70 26.51 -1.51 -14.38
CA PRO A 70 26.85 -1.00 -13.06
C PRO A 70 25.63 -0.85 -12.13
N GLY A 71 25.87 -0.99 -10.84
CA GLY A 71 24.81 -0.86 -9.85
C GLY A 71 25.24 -1.33 -8.47
N LEU A 72 24.26 -1.34 -7.57
CA LEU A 72 24.47 -1.66 -6.16
C LEU A 72 23.39 -2.64 -5.71
N ALA A 73 23.82 -3.69 -5.02
CA ALA A 73 22.96 -4.57 -4.26
C ALA A 73 23.42 -4.62 -2.80
N VAL A 74 22.51 -5.08 -1.95
CA VAL A 74 22.74 -5.43 -0.56
C VAL A 74 22.37 -6.91 -0.42
N ASP A 75 23.25 -7.72 0.17
CA ASP A 75 22.96 -9.13 0.42
C ASP A 75 22.25 -9.38 1.76
N GLY A 76 21.89 -10.63 2.05
CA GLY A 76 21.17 -10.99 3.28
C GLY A 76 21.90 -10.67 4.59
N TYR A 77 23.22 -10.45 4.52
CA TYR A 77 24.06 -10.09 5.66
C TYR A 77 24.24 -8.56 5.79
N GLY A 78 23.62 -7.78 4.89
CA GLY A 78 23.74 -6.33 4.84
C GLY A 78 25.00 -5.84 4.13
N ARG A 79 25.79 -6.75 3.52
CA ARG A 79 27.00 -6.39 2.80
C ARG A 79 26.63 -5.78 1.45
N GLU A 80 27.34 -4.72 1.09
CA GLU A 80 27.16 -4.06 -0.20
C GLU A 80 27.90 -4.84 -1.29
N ILE A 81 27.23 -5.04 -2.42
CA ILE A 81 27.82 -5.59 -3.64
C ILE A 81 27.78 -4.50 -4.69
N LEU A 82 28.93 -3.85 -4.88
CA LEU A 82 29.08 -2.74 -5.79
C LEU A 82 29.70 -3.21 -7.11
N VAL A 83 28.99 -2.95 -8.21
CA VAL A 83 29.50 -3.15 -9.57
C VAL A 83 29.73 -1.76 -10.16
N THR A 84 30.98 -1.38 -10.30
CA THR A 84 31.35 -0.01 -10.74
C THR A 84 31.44 0.14 -12.26
N GLU A 85 31.63 -0.97 -12.97
CA GLU A 85 31.81 -0.98 -14.41
C GLU A 85 31.03 -2.13 -15.06
N ARG A 86 30.74 -1.95 -16.36
CA ARG A 86 30.02 -2.95 -17.14
C ARG A 86 30.86 -4.22 -17.27
N SER A 87 30.27 -5.37 -16.95
CA SER A 87 30.97 -6.66 -16.91
C SER A 87 30.34 -7.65 -17.89
N GLU A 88 31.14 -8.23 -18.78
CA GLU A 88 30.67 -9.22 -19.75
C GLU A 88 30.49 -10.60 -19.10
N LEU A 89 29.34 -11.24 -19.36
CA LEU A 89 29.07 -12.60 -18.92
C LEU A 89 29.83 -13.59 -19.80
N SER A 90 30.49 -14.56 -19.18
CA SER A 90 31.25 -15.58 -19.91
C SER A 90 30.37 -16.80 -20.26
N ALA A 91 30.14 -17.03 -21.55
CA ALA A 91 29.46 -18.22 -22.06
C ALA A 91 30.18 -19.51 -21.66
N SER A 92 31.51 -19.50 -21.63
CA SER A 92 32.31 -20.64 -21.15
C SER A 92 32.04 -20.95 -19.68
N ARG A 93 31.97 -19.92 -18.82
CA ARG A 93 31.60 -20.12 -17.40
C ARG A 93 30.17 -20.60 -17.23
N PHE A 94 29.24 -20.08 -18.03
CA PHE A 94 27.86 -20.55 -18.05
C PHE A 94 27.77 -22.05 -18.34
N ARG A 95 28.44 -22.51 -19.42
CA ARG A 95 28.49 -23.93 -19.76
C ARG A 95 29.11 -24.79 -18.67
N LEU A 96 30.17 -24.31 -18.03
CA LEU A 96 30.80 -25.00 -16.90
C LEU A 96 29.87 -25.11 -15.68
N SER A 97 29.06 -24.08 -15.42
CA SER A 97 28.12 -24.02 -14.30
C SER A 97 26.91 -24.92 -14.50
N ILE A 98 26.30 -24.88 -15.69
CA ILE A 98 25.07 -25.63 -15.99
C ILE A 98 25.36 -27.08 -16.37
N GLY A 99 26.43 -27.32 -17.15
CA GLY A 99 26.80 -28.60 -17.73
C GLY A 99 26.50 -28.69 -19.23
N ASN A 100 26.51 -29.91 -19.78
CA ASN A 100 26.42 -30.16 -21.22
C ASN A 100 24.99 -30.21 -21.78
N THR A 101 23.96 -30.13 -20.93
CA THR A 101 22.55 -30.24 -21.34
C THR A 101 21.86 -28.91 -21.09
N ILE A 102 22.08 -27.98 -22.02
CA ILE A 102 21.49 -26.63 -21.99
C ILE A 102 20.35 -26.60 -22.99
N GLU A 103 19.15 -26.27 -22.52
CA GLU A 103 17.96 -26.21 -23.34
C GLU A 103 17.87 -24.83 -24.01
N ALA A 104 17.83 -24.81 -25.33
CA ALA A 104 17.73 -23.56 -26.09
C ALA A 104 16.42 -22.85 -25.78
N GLY A 105 16.46 -21.52 -25.72
CA GLY A 105 15.30 -20.68 -25.39
C GLY A 105 14.82 -20.76 -23.94
N THR A 106 15.38 -21.66 -23.11
CA THR A 106 15.07 -21.71 -21.68
C THR A 106 15.80 -20.58 -20.94
N PRO A 107 15.12 -19.83 -20.04
CA PRO A 107 15.73 -18.78 -19.26
C PRO A 107 16.50 -19.34 -18.05
N TYR A 108 17.78 -19.03 -17.98
CA TYR A 108 18.65 -19.41 -16.86
C TYR A 108 18.95 -18.21 -15.97
N PRO A 109 18.76 -18.30 -14.64
CA PRO A 109 18.99 -17.19 -13.74
C PRO A 109 20.48 -16.84 -13.59
N VAL A 110 20.76 -15.54 -13.54
CA VAL A 110 22.09 -14.97 -13.29
C VAL A 110 22.06 -14.29 -11.92
N PHE A 111 23.02 -14.63 -11.08
CA PHE A 111 23.17 -14.11 -9.73
C PHE A 111 24.47 -13.34 -9.57
N VAL A 112 24.42 -12.32 -8.72
CA VAL A 112 25.58 -11.61 -8.20
C VAL A 112 25.80 -12.02 -6.75
N VAL A 113 27.03 -12.39 -6.42
CA VAL A 113 27.45 -12.79 -5.06
C VAL A 113 28.58 -11.88 -4.59
N SER A 114 28.56 -11.48 -3.32
CA SER A 114 29.64 -10.70 -2.71
C SER A 114 30.92 -11.54 -2.66
N GLN A 115 32.04 -10.99 -3.12
CA GLN A 115 33.36 -11.56 -2.89
C GLN A 115 34.14 -10.69 -1.92
N TYR A 116 34.68 -11.34 -0.89
CA TYR A 116 35.59 -10.73 0.07
C TYR A 116 36.79 -11.65 0.22
N ARG A 117 37.88 -11.35 -0.49
CA ARG A 117 39.07 -12.22 -0.50
C ARG A 117 40.33 -11.45 -0.12
N PRO A 118 41.13 -11.95 0.83
CA PRO A 118 42.46 -11.44 1.05
C PRO A 118 43.27 -11.55 -0.25
N VAL A 119 43.92 -10.46 -0.63
CA VAL A 119 44.80 -10.43 -1.80
C VAL A 119 46.23 -10.57 -1.29
N ALA A 120 46.83 -11.72 -1.60
CA ALA A 120 48.25 -11.91 -1.41
C ALA A 120 49.02 -10.92 -2.29
N SER A 121 49.93 -10.16 -1.68
CA SER A 121 50.75 -9.20 -2.41
C SER A 121 51.63 -9.90 -3.44
N SER A 122 51.57 -9.48 -4.70
CA SER A 122 52.54 -9.88 -5.72
C SER A 122 53.88 -9.15 -5.47
N THR A 123 54.79 -9.84 -4.78
CA THR A 123 56.26 -9.66 -4.74
C THR A 123 56.84 -8.23 -4.85
N GLY A 124 57.49 -7.74 -3.78
CA GLY A 124 58.43 -6.62 -3.92
C GLY A 124 58.95 -5.89 -2.67
N SER A 125 59.23 -6.56 -1.54
CA SER A 125 60.29 -6.20 -0.57
C SER A 125 60.14 -7.11 0.65
N LEU A 126 61.02 -8.10 0.76
CA LEU A 126 61.24 -8.83 2.00
C LEU A 126 62.20 -7.97 2.83
N ASP A 127 61.66 -7.15 3.72
CA ASP A 127 62.43 -6.63 4.83
C ASP A 127 62.71 -7.82 5.78
N PRO A 128 63.98 -8.19 6.05
CA PRO A 128 64.34 -9.37 6.84
C PRO A 128 63.86 -9.32 8.30
N CYS A 129 63.24 -8.22 8.73
CA CYS A 129 62.59 -8.08 10.03
C CYS A 129 61.08 -8.40 10.03
N SER A 130 60.47 -8.69 8.87
CA SER A 130 59.04 -9.03 8.79
C SER A 130 58.82 -10.54 8.84
N GLY A 131 58.52 -11.03 10.05
CA GLY A 131 58.03 -12.40 10.23
C GLY A 131 56.62 -12.54 9.66
N GLY A 132 56.45 -13.44 8.69
CA GLY A 132 55.16 -13.86 8.14
C GLY A 132 54.64 -12.97 7.02
N GLY A 133 54.49 -13.52 5.82
CA GLY A 133 53.79 -12.87 4.72
C GLY A 133 52.31 -12.70 5.08
N ALA A 134 51.96 -11.54 5.62
CA ALA A 134 50.59 -11.18 5.91
C ALA A 134 49.89 -10.70 4.64
N ASP A 135 48.63 -11.07 4.46
CA ASP A 135 47.74 -10.44 3.48
C ASP A 135 47.66 -8.94 3.78
N ARG A 136 47.98 -8.10 2.79
CA ARG A 136 48.13 -6.64 2.98
C ARG A 136 46.92 -5.84 2.52
N SER A 137 45.98 -6.47 1.84
CA SER A 137 44.79 -5.85 1.28
C SER A 137 43.70 -6.88 1.12
N VAL A 138 42.45 -6.42 1.17
CA VAL A 138 41.29 -7.24 0.85
C VAL A 138 40.59 -6.68 -0.38
N GLU A 139 40.23 -7.56 -1.30
CA GLU A 139 39.41 -7.22 -2.45
C GLU A 139 37.93 -7.41 -2.09
N GLU A 140 37.19 -6.31 -2.12
CA GLU A 140 35.73 -6.27 -2.11
C GLU A 140 35.26 -6.27 -3.56
N GLY A 141 34.78 -7.42 -4.02
CA GLY A 141 34.37 -7.63 -5.41
C GLY A 141 33.04 -8.37 -5.50
N PHE A 142 32.77 -8.88 -6.69
CA PHE A 142 31.58 -9.68 -6.94
C PHE A 142 31.88 -10.88 -7.84
N GLU A 143 31.02 -11.89 -7.73
CA GLU A 143 31.02 -13.05 -8.61
C GLU A 143 29.71 -13.11 -9.38
N LEU A 144 29.79 -13.45 -10.66
CA LEU A 144 28.63 -13.86 -11.45
C LEU A 144 28.48 -15.38 -11.39
N ARG A 145 27.31 -15.83 -10.93
CA ARG A 145 26.93 -17.25 -10.89
C ARG A 145 25.71 -17.51 -11.75
N PHE A 146 25.62 -18.72 -12.29
CA PHE A 146 24.53 -19.16 -13.14
C PHE A 146 23.79 -20.30 -12.45
N GLY A 147 22.49 -20.12 -12.22
CA GLY A 147 21.64 -21.17 -11.69
C GLY A 147 20.86 -21.91 -12.76
N ARG A 148 20.16 -22.94 -12.33
CA ARG A 148 19.21 -23.69 -13.15
C ARG A 148 17.83 -23.05 -13.05
N PRO A 149 16.94 -23.29 -14.04
CA PRO A 149 15.55 -22.89 -13.92
C PRO A 149 14.96 -23.44 -12.62
N GLY A 150 14.37 -22.56 -11.80
CA GLY A 150 13.87 -22.85 -10.46
C GLY A 150 14.74 -22.30 -9.33
N ASP A 151 16.04 -22.09 -9.56
CA ASP A 151 16.95 -21.57 -8.52
C ASP A 151 16.64 -20.12 -8.15
N GLU A 152 16.02 -19.34 -9.04
CA GLU A 152 15.56 -17.97 -8.78
C GLU A 152 14.51 -17.87 -7.68
N THR A 153 13.86 -18.99 -7.35
CA THR A 153 12.79 -19.06 -6.34
C THR A 153 13.23 -19.68 -5.02
N GLN A 154 14.49 -20.14 -4.92
CA GLN A 154 14.98 -20.72 -3.69
C GLN A 154 14.99 -19.67 -2.57
N GLU A 155 14.31 -19.99 -1.47
CA GLU A 155 14.23 -19.12 -0.31
C GLU A 155 15.59 -19.07 0.40
N GLN A 156 16.20 -17.89 0.41
CA GLN A 156 17.38 -17.62 1.20
C GLN A 156 16.94 -17.05 2.55
N VAL A 157 17.27 -17.76 3.62
CA VAL A 157 16.91 -17.36 4.98
C VAL A 157 17.97 -16.41 5.52
N ALA A 158 17.60 -15.14 5.69
CA ALA A 158 18.52 -14.14 6.23
C ALA A 158 18.90 -14.53 7.67
N PRO A 159 20.17 -14.33 8.08
CA PRO A 159 20.55 -14.58 9.46
C PRO A 159 19.66 -13.74 10.40
N PRO A 160 19.42 -14.23 11.63
CA PRO A 160 18.62 -13.49 12.59
C PRO A 160 19.22 -12.10 12.81
N LEU A 161 18.36 -11.09 12.93
CA LEU A 161 18.77 -9.70 13.15
C LEU A 161 19.71 -9.62 14.34
N SER A 162 20.97 -9.33 14.04
CA SER A 162 22.07 -9.40 15.00
C SER A 162 22.76 -8.05 15.11
N SER A 163 23.25 -7.74 16.31
CA SER A 163 24.09 -6.56 16.55
C SER A 163 25.57 -6.77 16.19
N ALA A 164 25.96 -7.99 15.86
CA ALA A 164 27.29 -8.32 15.35
C ALA A 164 27.32 -8.12 13.82
N PRO A 165 28.41 -7.55 13.27
CA PRO A 165 28.64 -7.57 11.82
C PRO A 165 28.73 -9.01 11.31
N SER A 166 28.56 -9.20 10.01
CA SER A 166 28.70 -10.52 9.41
C SER A 166 30.09 -11.11 9.68
N GLU A 167 30.19 -12.43 9.91
CA GLU A 167 31.50 -13.06 10.03
C GLU A 167 32.26 -12.84 8.72
N ALA A 168 33.38 -12.12 8.81
CA ALA A 168 34.29 -11.96 7.70
C ALA A 168 35.00 -13.30 7.50
N GLU A 169 34.50 -14.11 6.56
CA GLU A 169 35.26 -14.90 5.58
C GLU A 169 34.37 -15.98 4.92
N GLY A 170 34.17 -15.86 3.60
CA GLY A 170 33.88 -16.99 2.69
C GLY A 170 32.58 -17.80 2.82
N SER A 171 31.73 -17.60 3.83
CA SER A 171 30.63 -18.54 4.13
C SER A 171 29.27 -18.22 3.51
N SER A 172 29.04 -17.03 2.97
CA SER A 172 27.69 -16.69 2.50
C SER A 172 27.61 -16.61 0.99
N ASP A 173 27.15 -17.72 0.42
CA ASP A 173 26.62 -17.87 -0.95
C ASP A 173 25.31 -17.08 -1.14
N TRP A 174 25.19 -15.88 -0.57
CA TRP A 174 23.98 -15.09 -0.74
C TRP A 174 23.91 -14.57 -2.17
N MET A 175 22.97 -15.09 -2.92
CA MET A 175 22.81 -14.85 -4.34
C MET A 175 21.75 -13.79 -4.58
N VAL A 176 22.14 -12.64 -5.14
CA VAL A 176 21.18 -11.61 -5.58
C VAL A 176 20.89 -11.80 -7.07
N LEU A 177 19.66 -12.15 -7.41
CA LEU A 177 19.26 -12.35 -8.81
C LEU A 177 19.25 -11.02 -9.57
N VAL A 178 19.96 -10.97 -10.70
CA VAL A 178 20.06 -9.76 -11.55
C VAL A 178 19.28 -9.88 -12.87
N GLY A 179 19.06 -11.10 -13.37
CA GLY A 179 18.30 -11.32 -14.59
C GLY A 179 18.37 -12.76 -15.09
N PHE A 180 17.94 -12.96 -16.34
CA PHE A 180 17.94 -14.27 -17.00
C PHE A 180 18.59 -14.18 -18.37
N VAL A 181 19.33 -15.21 -18.73
CA VAL A 181 19.92 -15.39 -20.06
C VAL A 181 19.30 -16.59 -20.75
N THR A 182 19.16 -16.53 -22.07
CA THR A 182 18.74 -17.65 -22.90
C THR A 182 19.90 -18.15 -23.74
N TRP A 183 19.84 -19.42 -24.14
CA TRP A 183 20.93 -20.08 -24.85
C TRP A 183 20.59 -20.36 -26.32
N SER A 184 21.59 -20.22 -27.19
CA SER A 184 21.57 -20.64 -28.60
C SER A 184 22.44 -21.87 -28.78
N ASN A 185 21.84 -22.96 -29.27
CA ASN A 185 22.57 -24.18 -29.57
C ASN A 185 23.42 -24.05 -30.84
N ASP A 186 23.04 -23.21 -31.79
CA ASP A 186 23.74 -23.06 -33.07
C ASP A 186 25.05 -22.26 -32.89
N ALA A 187 24.98 -21.13 -32.18
CA ALA A 187 26.15 -20.30 -31.88
C ALA A 187 26.96 -20.78 -30.66
N GLN A 188 26.45 -21.76 -29.90
CA GLN A 188 27.02 -22.22 -28.62
C GLN A 188 27.31 -21.04 -27.67
N ASN A 189 26.39 -20.08 -27.63
CA ASN A 189 26.51 -18.82 -26.91
C ASN A 189 25.13 -18.32 -26.44
N PHE A 190 25.08 -17.20 -25.72
CA PHE A 190 23.81 -16.60 -25.30
C PHE A 190 23.00 -16.15 -26.51
N ALA A 191 21.72 -16.52 -26.53
CA ALA A 191 20.77 -16.03 -27.52
C ALA A 191 20.30 -14.60 -27.17
N GLY A 192 20.15 -14.30 -25.88
CA GLY A 192 19.72 -13.00 -25.39
C GLY A 192 19.39 -13.01 -23.91
N ILE A 193 18.53 -12.08 -23.48
CA ILE A 193 18.05 -11.93 -22.10
C ILE A 193 16.53 -11.98 -22.04
N ASP A 194 15.98 -12.39 -20.89
CA ASP A 194 14.55 -12.28 -20.61
C ASP A 194 14.28 -11.15 -19.62
N ALA A 195 14.03 -9.95 -20.14
CA ALA A 195 13.72 -8.76 -19.35
C ALA A 195 12.36 -8.85 -18.63
N GLY A 196 11.41 -9.62 -19.18
CA GLY A 196 10.09 -9.83 -18.60
C GLY A 196 10.15 -10.71 -17.34
N LEU A 197 10.96 -11.77 -17.36
CA LEU A 197 11.28 -12.54 -16.15
C LEU A 197 12.12 -11.73 -15.17
N ALA A 198 13.11 -10.96 -15.64
CA ALA A 198 13.91 -10.11 -14.77
C ALA A 198 13.06 -9.07 -14.00
N GLY A 199 12.11 -8.41 -14.65
CA GLY A 199 11.21 -7.44 -14.00
C GLY A 199 10.31 -8.05 -12.90
N ARG A 200 10.08 -9.36 -12.94
CA ARG A 200 9.24 -10.09 -11.97
C ARG A 200 10.03 -10.65 -10.79
N HIS A 201 11.25 -11.13 -11.02
CA HIS A 201 11.99 -11.90 -10.01
C HIS A 201 13.11 -11.11 -9.32
N ARG A 202 13.51 -9.94 -9.86
CA ARG A 202 14.59 -9.14 -9.25
C ARG A 202 14.18 -8.63 -7.86
N PRO A 203 14.93 -8.97 -6.81
CA PRO A 203 14.68 -8.43 -5.48
C PRO A 203 15.16 -6.97 -5.45
N PHE A 204 14.40 -6.08 -4.83
CA PHE A 204 14.79 -4.70 -4.58
C PHE A 204 14.93 -4.44 -3.09
N VAL A 205 15.85 -3.54 -2.75
CA VAL A 205 15.99 -3.08 -1.38
C VAL A 205 14.70 -2.43 -0.90
N GLY A 206 14.24 -2.85 0.27
CA GLY A 206 13.07 -2.32 0.95
C GLY A 206 13.42 -1.60 2.25
N ILE A 207 12.43 -1.01 2.92
CA ILE A 207 12.57 -0.36 4.23
C ILE A 207 11.96 -1.27 5.32
N ASN A 208 12.71 -1.55 6.39
CA ASN A 208 12.22 -2.16 7.62
C ASN A 208 11.64 -1.06 8.52
N ALA A 209 10.53 -0.46 8.10
CA ALA A 209 9.84 0.54 8.90
C ALA A 209 9.21 -0.07 10.16
N ALA A 210 8.71 0.74 11.11
CA ALA A 210 7.71 0.22 12.04
C ALA A 210 6.50 -0.25 11.21
N ALA A 211 5.96 0.65 10.35
CA ALA A 211 5.28 0.30 9.09
C ALA A 211 5.17 1.53 8.14
N VAL A 212 6.01 1.59 7.11
CA VAL A 212 5.79 2.37 5.89
C VAL A 212 5.13 1.37 4.98
N ALA A 213 3.79 1.36 4.98
CA ALA A 213 3.04 0.51 4.09
C ALA A 213 2.59 1.34 2.89
N GLY A 214 2.37 0.65 1.81
CA GLY A 214 1.64 1.18 0.70
C GLY A 214 1.27 0.07 -0.24
N ASP A 215 0.23 0.30 -1.00
CA ASP A 215 -0.22 -0.49 -2.12
C ASP A 215 -0.56 0.43 -3.29
N ASP A 216 -0.61 -0.13 -4.50
CA ASP A 216 -0.97 0.53 -5.76
C ASP A 216 -2.26 1.33 -5.62
N THR A 217 -3.14 0.78 -4.77
CA THR A 217 -4.45 1.28 -4.47
C THR A 217 -4.57 1.81 -3.06
N LEU A 218 -3.47 2.03 -2.32
CA LEU A 218 -3.45 2.53 -0.94
C LEU A 218 -2.00 2.71 -0.39
N VAL A 219 -1.36 3.87 -0.52
CA VAL A 219 -0.10 4.12 0.22
C VAL A 219 -0.40 4.40 1.70
N GLN A 220 -0.15 3.42 2.59
CA GLN A 220 -0.45 3.42 4.02
C GLN A 220 0.73 3.70 4.97
N LEU A 221 0.86 4.91 5.47
CA LEU A 221 1.99 5.27 6.33
C LEU A 221 1.61 5.19 7.82
N GLN A 222 2.35 4.39 8.61
CA GLN A 222 2.08 4.11 10.03
C GLN A 222 3.27 4.47 10.94
N PRO A 223 3.08 5.31 11.97
CA PRO A 223 4.15 5.70 12.90
C PRO A 223 4.59 4.63 13.92
N LYS A 224 3.91 3.47 14.02
CA LYS A 224 4.17 2.38 14.99
C LYS A 224 4.10 1.01 14.30
N GLY A 225 4.80 0.01 14.84
CA GLY A 225 4.89 -1.33 14.22
C GLY A 225 3.67 -2.23 14.46
N ALA A 226 2.95 -2.00 15.56
CA ALA A 226 1.64 -2.59 15.80
C ALA A 226 0.62 -1.46 15.92
N LEU A 227 -0.45 -1.54 15.11
CA LEU A 227 -1.59 -0.63 15.19
C LEU A 227 -2.57 -1.09 16.26
N LEU A 228 -2.95 -0.18 17.15
CA LEU A 228 -4.05 -0.31 18.09
C LEU A 228 -5.24 0.54 17.62
N PRO A 229 -6.49 0.14 17.92
CA PRO A 229 -7.64 1.02 17.72
C PRO A 229 -7.40 2.42 18.31
N GLY A 230 -7.61 3.46 17.50
CA GLY A 230 -7.29 4.85 17.81
C GLY A 230 -5.98 5.37 17.21
N ASP A 231 -5.09 4.49 16.72
CA ASP A 231 -3.84 4.93 16.08
C ASP A 231 -4.08 5.65 14.75
N THR A 232 -3.24 6.64 14.46
CA THR A 232 -3.31 7.43 13.22
C THR A 232 -2.82 6.62 12.02
N VAL A 233 -3.53 6.76 10.90
CA VAL A 233 -3.18 6.12 9.63
C VAL A 233 -3.40 7.11 8.48
N LEU A 234 -2.41 7.22 7.59
CA LEU A 234 -2.53 7.93 6.30
C LEU A 234 -2.64 6.90 5.18
N GLN A 235 -3.43 7.20 4.14
CA GLN A 235 -3.78 6.26 3.09
C GLN A 235 -3.98 6.97 1.73
N VAL A 236 -3.25 6.55 0.69
CA VAL A 236 -3.43 7.06 -0.69
C VAL A 236 -3.93 5.97 -1.61
N ARG A 237 -5.25 5.90 -1.79
CA ARG A 237 -5.96 4.83 -2.47
C ARG A 237 -6.22 4.99 -3.97
N GLN A 238 -6.52 3.88 -4.65
CA GLN A 238 -7.15 3.82 -5.98
C GLN A 238 -8.41 2.96 -5.87
N THR A 239 -9.53 3.40 -6.40
CA THR A 239 -10.84 2.70 -6.31
C THR A 239 -11.45 2.53 -7.70
N ASP A 240 -12.53 1.75 -7.85
CA ASP A 240 -13.30 1.65 -9.10
C ASP A 240 -13.84 3.02 -9.56
N GLY A 241 -13.93 3.99 -8.63
CA GLY A 241 -14.28 5.37 -8.93
C GLY A 241 -13.10 6.24 -9.37
N GLY A 242 -11.84 5.80 -9.19
CA GLY A 242 -10.57 6.53 -9.41
C GLY A 242 -9.77 6.77 -8.11
N PRO A 243 -8.76 7.67 -8.10
CA PRO A 243 -7.88 7.88 -6.93
C PRO A 243 -8.65 8.43 -5.73
N GLU A 244 -8.30 7.95 -4.55
CA GLU A 244 -8.92 8.34 -3.29
C GLU A 244 -7.85 8.62 -2.24
N LEU A 245 -7.92 9.74 -1.53
CA LEU A 245 -7.02 10.00 -0.39
C LEU A 245 -7.82 9.94 0.91
N CYS A 246 -7.36 9.13 1.87
CA CYS A 246 -8.04 8.92 3.14
C CYS A 246 -7.10 9.21 4.32
N PHE A 247 -7.60 9.99 5.28
CA PHE A 247 -6.92 10.26 6.55
C PHE A 247 -7.86 10.01 7.72
N GLY A 248 -7.37 9.29 8.74
CA GLY A 248 -8.22 8.92 9.86
C GLY A 248 -7.56 8.07 10.93
N THR A 249 -8.40 7.56 11.83
CA THR A 249 -7.98 6.66 12.90
C THR A 249 -8.28 5.20 12.55
N PHE A 250 -7.37 4.32 12.96
CA PHE A 250 -7.53 2.89 12.85
C PHE A 250 -8.62 2.43 13.83
N LYS A 251 -9.63 1.70 13.37
CA LYS A 251 -10.69 1.19 14.25
C LYS A 251 -10.45 -0.22 14.79
N GLY A 252 -9.44 -0.95 14.30
CA GLY A 252 -9.19 -2.36 14.64
C GLY A 252 -9.13 -3.28 13.41
N THR A 253 -9.18 -4.60 13.61
CA THR A 253 -8.97 -5.62 12.54
C THR A 253 -9.98 -5.49 11.39
N GLY A 254 -9.48 -5.38 10.15
CA GLY A 254 -10.28 -5.34 8.92
C GLY A 254 -10.30 -4.01 8.14
N ARG A 255 -9.56 -2.97 8.56
CA ARG A 255 -9.43 -1.67 7.86
C ARG A 255 -10.76 -1.03 7.37
N PRO A 256 -11.70 -0.60 8.24
CA PRO A 256 -12.54 0.56 7.91
C PRO A 256 -12.02 1.77 8.70
N ILE A 257 -11.18 2.58 8.06
CA ILE A 257 -10.65 3.81 8.66
C ILE A 257 -11.81 4.72 9.05
N GLU A 258 -11.77 5.27 10.26
CA GLU A 258 -12.59 6.43 10.59
C GLU A 258 -12.12 7.59 9.72
N ALA A 259 -12.69 7.76 8.53
CA ALA A 259 -12.34 8.89 7.69
C ALA A 259 -12.74 10.19 8.42
N LEU A 260 -11.73 10.92 8.88
CA LEU A 260 -11.86 12.30 9.35
C LEU A 260 -11.84 13.24 8.15
N LEU A 261 -11.09 12.83 7.12
CA LEU A 261 -10.99 13.46 5.80
C LEU A 261 -10.91 12.38 4.71
N LYS A 262 -11.66 12.59 3.62
CA LYS A 262 -11.67 11.71 2.45
C LYS A 262 -11.83 12.54 1.17
N VAL A 263 -11.01 12.26 0.15
CA VAL A 263 -11.10 12.84 -1.20
C VAL A 263 -11.30 11.71 -2.19
N ASN A 264 -12.24 11.82 -3.12
CA ASN A 264 -12.46 10.81 -4.17
C ASN A 264 -11.99 11.32 -5.54
N ALA A 265 -12.12 10.46 -6.56
CA ALA A 265 -11.65 10.72 -7.91
C ALA A 265 -12.39 11.82 -8.68
N LYS A 266 -13.62 12.14 -8.28
CA LYS A 266 -14.44 13.20 -8.89
C LYS A 266 -14.10 14.57 -8.31
N GLY A 267 -13.26 14.62 -7.28
CA GLY A 267 -12.92 15.84 -6.54
C GLY A 267 -13.84 16.12 -5.36
N ASP A 268 -14.74 15.18 -5.01
CA ASP A 268 -15.63 15.35 -3.87
C ASP A 268 -14.86 15.20 -2.55
N VAL A 269 -15.18 16.06 -1.59
CA VAL A 269 -14.54 16.10 -0.27
C VAL A 269 -15.56 15.78 0.82
N THR A 270 -15.25 14.75 1.62
CA THR A 270 -16.02 14.43 2.83
C THR A 270 -15.16 14.73 4.06
N ALA A 271 -15.71 15.48 5.01
CA ALA A 271 -15.04 15.77 6.27
C ALA A 271 -16.02 15.67 7.45
N LYS A 272 -15.53 15.14 8.57
CA LYS A 272 -16.25 15.12 9.85
C LYS A 272 -15.72 16.23 10.75
N GLY A 273 -16.61 17.09 11.23
CA GLY A 273 -16.28 18.25 12.07
C GLY A 273 -16.69 19.57 11.42
N ALA A 274 -16.31 20.68 12.06
CA ALA A 274 -16.59 22.01 11.52
C ALA A 274 -15.63 22.30 10.36
N LEU A 275 -16.15 22.31 9.13
CA LEU A 275 -15.48 22.90 8.00
C LEU A 275 -15.70 24.42 8.04
N THR A 276 -14.72 25.17 8.49
CA THR A 276 -14.77 26.64 8.45
C THR A 276 -14.34 27.12 7.07
N GLY A 277 -15.29 27.56 6.25
CA GLY A 277 -15.03 28.12 4.92
C GLY A 277 -16.30 28.67 4.28
N ARG A 278 -16.18 29.76 3.52
CA ARG A 278 -17.30 30.39 2.80
C ARG A 278 -17.69 29.48 1.63
N ARG A 279 -18.83 28.77 1.69
CA ARG A 279 -19.32 27.95 0.56
C ARG A 279 -20.06 28.86 -0.43
N THR A 280 -19.68 28.81 -1.71
CA THR A 280 -20.24 29.63 -2.78
C THR A 280 -21.07 28.75 -3.73
N GLY A 281 -22.41 28.89 -3.74
CA GLY A 281 -23.27 28.33 -4.81
C GLY A 281 -24.70 27.89 -4.41
N ASN A 282 -25.60 27.83 -5.40
CA ASN A 282 -27.01 27.40 -5.35
C ASN A 282 -27.20 25.96 -4.83
N SER A 283 -27.14 25.75 -3.51
CA SER A 283 -27.41 24.45 -2.90
C SER A 283 -28.87 24.33 -2.45
N ILE A 284 -29.54 23.23 -2.80
CA ILE A 284 -30.83 22.84 -2.23
C ILE A 284 -30.57 21.94 -1.02
N GLN A 285 -31.16 22.26 0.12
CA GLN A 285 -31.10 21.47 1.35
C GLN A 285 -32.42 20.69 1.51
N VAL A 286 -32.39 19.45 1.98
CA VAL A 286 -33.58 18.59 2.04
C VAL A 286 -33.64 17.85 3.39
N GLU A 287 -34.85 17.75 3.95
CA GLU A 287 -35.17 17.06 5.20
C GLU A 287 -36.39 16.15 4.96
N SER A 288 -36.41 14.93 5.49
CA SER A 288 -37.52 14.00 5.31
C SER A 288 -37.78 13.18 6.58
N GLY A 289 -39.02 12.72 6.77
CA GLY A 289 -39.38 11.96 7.97
C GLY A 289 -40.83 11.52 8.00
N ILE A 290 -41.29 11.12 9.18
CA ILE A 290 -42.69 10.80 9.47
C ILE A 290 -43.22 11.84 10.47
N ALA A 291 -44.39 12.39 10.19
CA ALA A 291 -45.04 13.36 11.06
C ALA A 291 -46.50 12.96 11.29
N SER A 292 -46.98 13.15 12.52
CA SER A 292 -48.40 12.96 12.86
C SER A 292 -49.21 14.22 12.51
N HIS A 293 -50.51 14.07 12.40
CA HIS A 293 -51.44 15.20 12.31
C HIS A 293 -51.14 16.26 13.38
N GLY A 294 -51.06 17.53 12.96
CA GLY A 294 -50.83 18.69 13.82
C GLY A 294 -49.36 19.05 14.05
N VAL A 295 -48.39 18.24 13.58
CA VAL A 295 -46.95 18.52 13.72
C VAL A 295 -46.48 19.51 12.65
N ILE A 296 -45.65 20.48 13.05
CA ILE A 296 -44.94 21.39 12.13
C ILE A 296 -43.69 20.67 11.62
N LEU A 297 -43.51 20.63 10.30
CA LEU A 297 -42.38 19.94 9.69
C LEU A 297 -41.07 20.73 9.90
N PRO A 298 -39.96 20.08 10.29
CA PRO A 298 -38.68 20.75 10.51
C PRO A 298 -38.07 21.28 9.20
N LEU A 299 -37.24 22.33 9.32
CA LEU A 299 -36.40 22.80 8.22
C LEU A 299 -35.05 22.04 8.22
N PRO A 300 -34.41 21.90 7.05
CA PRO A 300 -33.06 21.34 6.95
C PRO A 300 -32.02 22.12 7.77
N GLN A 301 -30.97 21.41 8.21
CA GLN A 301 -29.89 22.02 9.00
C GLN A 301 -29.16 23.13 8.23
N GLY A 302 -29.20 24.35 8.77
CA GLY A 302 -28.57 25.52 8.17
C GLY A 302 -29.54 26.51 7.55
N VAL A 303 -30.83 26.16 7.43
CA VAL A 303 -31.91 27.10 7.08
C VAL A 303 -32.61 27.57 8.34
N THR A 304 -32.70 28.88 8.53
CA THR A 304 -33.46 29.49 9.62
C THR A 304 -34.90 29.82 9.19
N GLU A 305 -35.84 29.88 10.14
CA GLU A 305 -37.22 30.29 9.83
C GLU A 305 -37.29 31.71 9.26
N GLN A 306 -36.37 32.57 9.71
CA GLN A 306 -36.27 33.95 9.24
C GLN A 306 -35.94 34.02 7.74
N GLN A 307 -35.01 33.18 7.25
CA GLN A 307 -34.69 33.10 5.81
C GLN A 307 -35.86 32.64 4.93
N VAL A 308 -36.77 31.83 5.49
CA VAL A 308 -37.99 31.41 4.78
C VAL A 308 -39.03 32.53 4.76
N ILE A 309 -39.21 33.23 5.88
CA ILE A 309 -40.13 34.37 6.00
C ILE A 309 -39.69 35.52 5.09
N ASP A 310 -38.39 35.78 5.03
CA ASP A 310 -37.79 36.87 4.26
C ASP A 310 -37.71 36.54 2.75
N GLY A 311 -38.13 35.33 2.34
CA GLY A 311 -38.19 34.91 0.93
C GLY A 311 -36.82 34.53 0.33
N GLU A 312 -35.76 34.52 1.13
CA GLU A 312 -34.41 34.11 0.74
C GLU A 312 -34.28 32.58 0.56
N ALA A 313 -35.30 31.85 1.01
CA ALA A 313 -35.36 30.40 0.95
C ALA A 313 -36.75 29.94 0.46
N THR A 314 -36.80 29.28 -0.70
CA THR A 314 -38.05 28.70 -1.23
C THR A 314 -38.23 27.28 -0.70
N VAL A 315 -39.35 27.04 -0.02
CA VAL A 315 -39.68 25.74 0.59
C VAL A 315 -40.70 24.97 -0.24
N HIS A 316 -40.37 23.74 -0.59
CA HIS A 316 -41.27 22.78 -1.25
C HIS A 316 -41.56 21.61 -0.30
N VAL A 317 -42.84 21.29 -0.12
CA VAL A 317 -43.27 20.23 0.80
C VAL A 317 -44.13 19.20 0.08
N GLN A 318 -43.78 17.93 0.24
CA GLN A 318 -44.59 16.79 -0.23
C GLN A 318 -44.95 15.89 0.94
N VAL A 319 -46.22 15.48 1.05
CA VAL A 319 -46.71 14.55 2.07
C VAL A 319 -47.45 13.37 1.45
N SER A 320 -47.38 12.21 2.10
CA SER A 320 -48.11 11.00 1.71
C SER A 320 -48.67 10.31 2.95
N PRO A 321 -49.98 10.01 3.00
CA PRO A 321 -50.63 9.41 4.18
C PRO A 321 -50.19 7.96 4.38
N LEU A 322 -50.04 7.55 5.64
CA LEU A 322 -49.75 6.17 6.02
C LEU A 322 -51.06 5.38 6.17
N THR A 323 -51.36 4.55 5.17
CA THR A 323 -52.60 3.76 5.07
C THR A 323 -52.41 2.26 5.33
N GLU A 324 -51.20 1.84 5.71
CA GLU A 324 -50.88 0.45 5.99
C GLU A 324 -51.55 -0.02 7.30
N PRO A 325 -52.08 -1.26 7.38
CA PRO A 325 -52.78 -1.77 8.57
C PRO A 325 -51.98 -1.68 9.88
N ALA A 326 -50.65 -1.69 9.80
CA ALA A 326 -49.75 -1.49 10.94
C ALA A 326 -49.93 -0.13 11.65
N HIS A 327 -50.51 0.86 10.96
CA HIS A 327 -50.79 2.20 11.49
C HIS A 327 -52.29 2.40 11.81
N SER A 328 -53.08 1.32 11.79
CA SER A 328 -54.49 1.35 12.18
C SER A 328 -54.64 1.41 13.72
N PRO A 329 -55.83 1.74 14.24
CA PRO A 329 -56.06 1.85 15.69
C PRO A 329 -55.84 0.53 16.45
N ASP A 330 -56.02 -0.61 15.76
CA ASP A 330 -55.67 -1.94 16.26
C ASP A 330 -54.93 -2.71 15.16
N PRO A 331 -53.59 -2.75 15.21
CA PRO A 331 -52.75 -3.42 14.22
C PRO A 331 -52.99 -4.92 14.07
N SER A 332 -53.75 -5.55 14.97
CA SER A 332 -54.07 -6.98 14.93
C SER A 332 -55.37 -7.31 14.19
N GLY A 333 -56.17 -6.30 13.85
CA GLY A 333 -57.42 -6.46 13.11
C GLY A 333 -57.30 -6.17 11.61
N ASP A 334 -58.26 -6.67 10.84
CA ASP A 334 -58.37 -6.36 9.41
C ASP A 334 -59.09 -5.03 9.20
N PHE A 335 -58.34 -4.01 8.77
CA PHE A 335 -58.85 -2.67 8.53
C PHE A 335 -58.55 -2.18 7.11
N ALA A 336 -59.51 -1.46 6.52
CA ALA A 336 -59.31 -0.67 5.32
C ALA A 336 -59.18 0.81 5.69
N ALA A 337 -58.16 1.48 5.14
CA ALA A 337 -57.93 2.91 5.34
C ALA A 337 -58.66 3.74 4.27
N LEU A 338 -59.35 4.79 4.71
CA LEU A 338 -59.91 5.83 3.87
C LEU A 338 -59.29 7.17 4.25
N VAL A 339 -58.46 7.72 3.37
CA VAL A 339 -57.85 9.05 3.60
C VAL A 339 -58.92 10.11 3.38
N GLN A 340 -59.27 10.81 4.45
CA GLN A 340 -60.25 11.89 4.42
C GLN A 340 -59.59 13.22 4.04
N GLU A 341 -58.40 13.46 4.59
CA GLU A 341 -57.62 14.67 4.34
C GLU A 341 -56.13 14.35 4.50
N CYS A 342 -55.27 14.89 3.62
CA CYS A 342 -53.83 14.83 3.77
C CYS A 342 -53.18 16.01 3.02
N ARG A 343 -52.81 17.07 3.75
CA ARG A 343 -52.16 18.27 3.20
C ARG A 343 -51.25 18.93 4.24
N VAL A 344 -50.49 19.94 3.80
CA VAL A 344 -49.68 20.82 4.66
C VAL A 344 -50.15 22.26 4.46
N ASP A 345 -50.25 23.03 5.54
CA ASP A 345 -50.63 24.45 5.49
C ASP A 345 -49.42 25.39 5.29
N ALA A 346 -49.68 26.69 5.26
CA ALA A 346 -48.66 27.71 5.05
C ALA A 346 -47.62 27.75 6.18
N GLU A 347 -48.01 27.35 7.38
CA GLU A 347 -47.15 27.25 8.56
C GLU A 347 -46.37 25.91 8.64
N ARG A 348 -46.36 25.12 7.55
CA ARG A 348 -45.73 23.79 7.46
C ARG A 348 -46.34 22.75 8.40
N ARG A 349 -47.56 22.96 8.87
CA ARG A 349 -48.25 22.01 9.75
C ARG A 349 -48.99 20.96 8.94
N VAL A 350 -48.83 19.70 9.34
CA VAL A 350 -49.46 18.56 8.68
C VAL A 350 -50.91 18.41 9.11
N HIS A 351 -51.82 18.33 8.13
CA HIS A 351 -53.22 18.00 8.32
C HIS A 351 -53.51 16.65 7.65
N CYS A 352 -53.48 15.57 8.45
CA CYS A 352 -53.81 14.22 7.98
C CYS A 352 -54.91 13.57 8.81
N ARG A 353 -56.01 13.16 8.18
CA ARG A 353 -57.11 12.42 8.82
C ARG A 353 -57.42 11.16 8.04
N ILE A 354 -57.45 10.04 8.74
CA ILE A 354 -57.69 8.73 8.15
C ILE A 354 -58.84 8.08 8.93
N ALA A 355 -59.82 7.57 8.19
CA ALA A 355 -60.87 6.73 8.72
C ALA A 355 -60.52 5.27 8.48
N TRP A 356 -60.60 4.45 9.52
CA TRP A 356 -60.35 3.02 9.45
C TRP A 356 -61.67 2.27 9.60
N ALA A 357 -61.95 1.38 8.65
CA ALA A 357 -63.15 0.53 8.65
C ALA A 357 -62.75 -0.93 8.86
N SER A 358 -63.33 -1.59 9.88
CA SER A 358 -63.09 -3.02 10.13
C SER A 358 -63.79 -3.91 9.09
N LEU A 359 -63.11 -4.96 8.64
CA LEU A 359 -63.61 -5.93 7.67
C LEU A 359 -63.97 -7.27 8.37
N PRO A 360 -65.23 -7.72 8.34
CA PRO A 360 -65.61 -9.00 8.96
C PRO A 360 -65.20 -10.17 8.07
N LEU A 361 -64.18 -10.94 8.48
CA LEU A 361 -63.74 -12.15 7.80
C LEU A 361 -64.01 -13.41 8.65
N SER A 362 -65.26 -13.64 9.07
CA SER A 362 -65.72 -15.02 9.33
C SER A 362 -67.25 -15.14 9.24
N ALA A 363 -67.68 -16.00 8.32
CA ALA A 363 -69.08 -16.32 8.03
C ALA A 363 -69.67 -17.15 9.19
N GLY A 364 -70.51 -16.54 10.02
CA GLY A 364 -71.20 -17.26 11.10
C GLY A 364 -71.87 -16.37 12.15
N ALA A 365 -71.46 -15.12 12.28
CA ALA A 365 -72.21 -14.09 12.97
C ALA A 365 -72.69 -13.07 11.92
N GLY A 366 -73.92 -12.58 12.04
CA GLY A 366 -74.48 -11.53 11.19
C GLY A 366 -73.82 -10.18 11.43
N GLY A 367 -72.51 -10.08 11.21
CA GLY A 367 -71.73 -8.85 11.29
C GLY A 367 -71.83 -8.07 9.99
N THR A 368 -72.24 -6.81 10.09
CA THR A 368 -72.34 -5.88 8.98
C THR A 368 -70.94 -5.38 8.61
N ILE A 369 -70.60 -5.32 7.31
CA ILE A 369 -69.40 -4.59 6.86
C ILE A 369 -69.55 -3.13 7.34
N GLY A 370 -68.58 -2.63 8.11
CA GLY A 370 -68.57 -1.23 8.54
C GLY A 370 -69.06 -0.93 9.96
N ASP A 371 -69.21 -1.94 10.85
CA ASP A 371 -69.68 -1.71 12.23
C ASP A 371 -68.74 -0.85 13.10
N VAL A 372 -67.48 -0.66 12.69
CA VAL A 372 -66.53 0.23 13.38
C VAL A 372 -65.82 1.10 12.35
N LEU A 373 -66.22 2.36 12.25
CA LEU A 373 -65.56 3.40 11.47
C LEU A 373 -64.90 4.39 12.44
N VAL A 374 -63.61 4.22 12.71
CA VAL A 374 -62.84 5.11 13.59
C VAL A 374 -62.09 6.12 12.74
N SER A 375 -62.56 7.37 12.74
CA SER A 375 -61.83 8.52 12.17
C SER A 375 -60.89 9.08 13.23
N GLY A 376 -59.60 9.18 12.89
CA GLY A 376 -58.58 9.67 13.80
C GLY A 376 -57.50 10.48 13.11
N ALA A 377 -56.61 11.05 13.93
CA ALA A 377 -55.36 11.66 13.48
C ALA A 377 -54.53 10.62 12.73
N GLY A 378 -54.20 10.92 11.46
CA GLY A 378 -53.31 10.10 10.65
C GLY A 378 -51.85 10.52 10.77
N ALA A 379 -50.95 9.68 10.29
CA ALA A 379 -49.54 10.01 10.12
C ALA A 379 -49.17 10.07 8.63
N VAL A 380 -48.16 10.86 8.29
CA VAL A 380 -47.68 11.05 6.92
C VAL A 380 -46.18 10.83 6.84
N ARG A 381 -45.71 10.38 5.68
CA ARG A 381 -44.31 10.53 5.24
C ARG A 381 -44.18 11.91 4.60
N TYR A 382 -43.18 12.69 4.98
CA TYR A 382 -42.95 14.03 4.45
C TYR A 382 -41.55 14.20 3.85
N LEU A 383 -41.46 15.13 2.91
CA LEU A 383 -40.22 15.64 2.32
C LEU A 383 -40.31 17.18 2.27
N VAL A 384 -39.36 17.86 2.92
CA VAL A 384 -39.18 19.32 2.89
C VAL A 384 -37.89 19.62 2.15
N ALA A 385 -37.98 20.27 1.00
CA ALA A 385 -36.82 20.76 0.25
C ALA A 385 -36.78 22.28 0.31
N VAL A 386 -35.61 22.84 0.63
CA VAL A 386 -35.39 24.28 0.73
C VAL A 386 -34.28 24.69 -0.22
N ALA A 387 -34.63 25.51 -1.20
CA ALA A 387 -33.67 26.19 -2.03
C ALA A 387 -33.35 27.54 -1.39
N THR A 388 -32.18 27.64 -0.75
CA THR A 388 -31.67 28.93 -0.25
C THR A 388 -31.01 29.65 -1.41
N SER A 389 -31.58 30.77 -1.83
CA SER A 389 -30.84 31.73 -2.64
C SER A 389 -30.01 32.58 -1.68
N GLU A 390 -28.75 32.22 -1.44
CA GLU A 390 -27.80 33.26 -1.03
C GLU A 390 -27.43 34.04 -2.30
N GLY A 391 -27.79 35.32 -2.27
CA GLY A 391 -27.50 36.28 -3.33
C GLY A 391 -26.00 36.55 -3.53
N GLY A 392 -25.72 37.12 -4.70
CA GLY A 392 -24.41 37.59 -5.14
C GLY A 392 -24.24 37.22 -6.62
N ASP A 393 -24.36 38.13 -7.58
CA ASP A 393 -24.58 39.59 -7.58
C ASP A 393 -25.65 39.94 -8.62
#